data_AF-A0A2M9XCL9-F1
#
_entry.id   AF-A0A2M9XCL9-F1
#
_cell.length_a   1.000
_cell.length_b   1.000
_cell.length_c   1.000
_cell.angle_alpha   90.00
_cell.angle_beta   90.00
_cell.angle_gamma   90.00
#
_symmetry.space_group_name_H-M   'P 1'
#
loop_
_entity.id
_entity.type
_entity.pdbx_description
1 polymer ?
#
loop_
_entity_poly.entity_id
_entity_poly.type
_entity_poly.pdbx_seq_one_letter_code
_entity_poly.pdbx_strand_id
1 'polypeptide(L)'
;MLYQANHRSYRKKANYKPLVFFLILLGLAGIAFFFRQDIKNLFAGDRRLLLEKERKLLQEGIVKGEPKEGEIKEFKSTAKDFVTSNPKEGISYHYAALSGYYEFLLLGFRFDSVTLSKIAYTGFQEFLEQDSSYLPLVEDSYRQALRAQAIDPEFLESTDNRYLIAFGESIRQKLSRSALNKLLISIEPEKLSPELKSGYAWTCLVGSALSGNTEFLKKILSRQDISGSLLLSARESDFLIALSEFRAGQYVSSLNYLRRVKNTNDDFLTGSSKILEARIFYYQNLSPKAIVLLEEYYPNSGDRKEEVLQLAREILSKNQTLKTKLPIED
;
A
#
# COMPACT_ATOMS: atom_id res chain seq x y z
N MET A 1 -85.74 54.74 -22.96
CA MET A 1 -85.30 53.54 -23.70
C MET A 1 -83.88 53.23 -23.28
N LEU A 2 -83.69 52.11 -22.57
CA LEU A 2 -82.39 51.61 -22.13
C LEU A 2 -81.71 50.90 -23.30
N TYR A 3 -80.56 51.37 -23.72
CA TYR A 3 -79.76 50.75 -24.78
C TYR A 3 -78.88 49.66 -24.14
N GLN A 4 -79.28 48.39 -24.24
CA GLN A 4 -78.41 47.27 -23.89
C GLN A 4 -77.51 46.93 -25.07
N ALA A 5 -76.21 47.16 -24.91
CA ALA A 5 -75.20 46.70 -25.85
C ALA A 5 -75.07 45.16 -25.76
N ASN A 6 -75.44 44.47 -26.83
CA ASN A 6 -75.18 43.04 -26.99
C ASN A 6 -73.67 42.79 -27.15
N HIS A 7 -72.96 42.59 -26.05
CA HIS A 7 -71.60 42.05 -26.08
C HIS A 7 -71.63 40.59 -26.57
N ARG A 8 -71.27 40.35 -27.84
CA ARG A 8 -70.92 39.01 -28.31
C ARG A 8 -69.59 38.60 -27.67
N SER A 9 -69.64 37.70 -26.69
CA SER A 9 -68.41 37.10 -26.14
C SER A 9 -67.77 36.21 -27.21
N TYR A 10 -66.68 36.67 -27.82
CA TYR A 10 -65.78 35.80 -28.58
C TYR A 10 -65.02 34.92 -27.57
N ARG A 11 -65.53 33.72 -27.26
CA ARG A 11 -64.70 32.68 -26.63
C ARG A 11 -63.63 32.29 -27.65
N LYS A 12 -62.41 32.83 -27.51
CA LYS A 12 -61.22 32.31 -28.22
C LYS A 12 -61.14 30.81 -27.94
N LYS A 13 -61.29 29.97 -28.97
CA LYS A 13 -61.02 28.53 -28.86
C LYS A 13 -59.58 28.38 -28.39
N ALA A 14 -59.37 27.84 -27.18
CA ALA A 14 -58.04 27.58 -26.66
C ALA A 14 -57.31 26.63 -27.62
N ASN A 15 -56.21 27.10 -28.20
CA ASN A 15 -55.41 26.30 -29.12
C ASN A 15 -54.44 25.45 -28.29
N TYR A 16 -54.82 24.21 -28.00
CA TYR A 16 -54.02 23.26 -27.22
C TYR A 16 -52.82 22.67 -28.00
N LYS A 17 -52.70 22.96 -29.30
CA LYS A 17 -51.60 22.46 -30.14
C LYS A 17 -50.20 22.71 -29.55
N PRO A 18 -49.85 23.89 -28.99
CA PRO A 18 -48.54 24.13 -28.40
C PRO A 18 -48.27 23.24 -27.18
N LEU A 19 -49.31 22.98 -26.38
CA LEU A 19 -49.21 22.17 -25.17
C LEU A 19 -49.08 20.67 -25.50
N VAL A 20 -49.78 20.21 -26.54
CA VAL A 20 -49.63 18.85 -27.09
C VAL A 20 -48.22 18.67 -27.68
N PHE A 21 -47.72 19.63 -28.46
CA PHE A 21 -46.34 19.60 -28.98
C PHE A 21 -45.29 19.60 -27.86
N PHE A 22 -45.50 20.41 -26.82
CA PHE A 22 -44.62 20.44 -25.65
C PHE A 22 -44.60 19.10 -24.92
N LEU A 23 -45.76 18.48 -24.67
CA LEU A 23 -45.85 17.16 -24.04
C LEU A 23 -45.21 16.06 -24.89
N ILE A 24 -45.37 16.12 -26.22
CA ILE A 24 -44.70 15.18 -27.14
C ILE A 24 -43.17 15.37 -27.10
N LEU A 25 -42.68 16.61 -27.12
CA LEU A 25 -41.24 16.91 -26.97
C LEU A 25 -40.69 16.42 -25.63
N LEU A 26 -41.45 16.61 -24.55
CA LEU A 26 -41.05 16.16 -23.21
C LEU A 26 -41.05 14.63 -23.11
N GLY A 27 -42.03 13.97 -23.73
CA GLY A 27 -42.07 12.51 -23.87
C GLY A 27 -40.89 11.96 -24.70
N LEU A 28 -40.61 12.57 -25.85
CA LEU A 28 -39.48 12.18 -26.71
C LEU A 28 -38.13 12.45 -26.04
N ALA A 29 -37.98 13.56 -25.32
CA ALA A 29 -36.79 13.87 -24.53
C ALA A 29 -36.60 12.86 -23.38
N GLY A 30 -37.68 12.48 -22.70
CA GLY A 30 -37.66 11.43 -21.68
C GLY A 30 -37.24 10.08 -22.25
N ILE A 31 -37.86 9.66 -23.37
CA ILE A 31 -37.51 8.42 -24.07
C ILE A 31 -36.04 8.44 -24.52
N ALA A 32 -35.58 9.52 -25.15
CA ALA A 32 -34.18 9.66 -25.56
C ALA A 32 -33.20 9.63 -24.38
N PHE A 33 -33.59 10.19 -23.22
CA PHE A 33 -32.81 10.13 -22.00
C PHE A 33 -32.67 8.69 -21.48
N PHE A 34 -33.78 7.94 -21.37
CA PHE A 34 -33.76 6.54 -20.95
C PHE A 34 -32.99 5.65 -21.93
N PHE A 35 -33.22 5.77 -23.24
CA PHE A 35 -32.45 5.03 -24.25
C PHE A 35 -30.94 5.34 -24.18
N ARG A 36 -30.55 6.60 -23.96
CA ARG A 36 -29.14 6.95 -23.79
C ARG A 36 -28.56 6.34 -22.51
N GLN A 37 -29.35 6.23 -21.45
CA GLN A 37 -28.94 5.62 -20.19
C GLN A 37 -28.79 4.10 -20.32
N ASP A 38 -29.73 3.42 -21.00
CA ASP A 38 -29.67 1.98 -21.24
C ASP A 38 -28.47 1.61 -22.13
N ILE A 39 -28.21 2.38 -23.19
CA ILE A 39 -27.02 2.20 -24.04
C ILE A 39 -25.73 2.39 -23.24
N LYS A 40 -25.68 3.42 -22.38
CA LYS A 40 -24.52 3.64 -21.50
C LYS A 40 -24.30 2.47 -20.53
N ASN A 41 -25.37 1.95 -19.93
CA ASN A 41 -25.31 0.82 -19.02
C ASN A 41 -24.84 -0.46 -19.73
N LEU A 42 -25.27 -0.68 -20.98
CA LEU A 42 -24.83 -1.80 -21.80
C LEU A 42 -23.32 -1.73 -22.09
N PHE A 43 -22.82 -0.56 -22.54
CA PHE A 43 -21.38 -0.35 -22.76
C PHE A 43 -20.56 -0.38 -21.46
N ALA A 44 -21.13 0.03 -20.33
CA ALA A 44 -20.50 -0.09 -19.02
C ALA A 44 -20.33 -1.57 -18.62
N GLY A 45 -21.36 -2.40 -18.86
CA GLY A 45 -21.29 -3.85 -18.67
C GLY A 45 -20.21 -4.50 -19.53
N ASP A 46 -20.13 -4.16 -20.82
CA ASP A 46 -19.10 -4.69 -21.72
C ASP A 46 -17.68 -4.29 -21.29
N ARG A 47 -17.49 -3.04 -20.84
CA ARG A 47 -16.19 -2.56 -20.34
C ARG A 47 -15.79 -3.23 -19.04
N ARG A 48 -16.74 -3.47 -18.13
CA ARG A 48 -16.48 -4.25 -16.92
C ARG A 48 -16.02 -5.66 -17.25
N LEU A 49 -16.71 -6.34 -18.18
CA LEU A 49 -16.33 -7.68 -18.63
C LEU A 49 -14.94 -7.69 -19.27
N LEU A 50 -14.61 -6.66 -20.06
CA LEU A 50 -13.28 -6.48 -20.63
C LEU A 50 -12.21 -6.36 -19.54
N LEU A 51 -12.42 -5.47 -18.55
CA LEU A 51 -11.50 -5.30 -17.41
C LEU A 51 -11.35 -6.58 -16.59
N GLU A 52 -12.42 -7.34 -16.35
CA GLU A 52 -12.33 -8.62 -15.66
C GLU A 52 -11.51 -9.65 -16.45
N LYS A 53 -11.62 -9.65 -17.78
CA LYS A 53 -10.82 -10.51 -18.66
C LYS A 53 -9.34 -10.11 -18.66
N GLU A 54 -9.05 -8.83 -18.82
CA GLU A 54 -7.69 -8.29 -18.77
C GLU A 54 -7.05 -8.53 -17.40
N ARG A 55 -7.80 -8.33 -16.31
CA ARG A 55 -7.33 -8.61 -14.95
C ARG A 55 -6.89 -10.06 -14.78
N LYS A 56 -7.66 -11.02 -15.31
CA LYS A 56 -7.30 -12.45 -15.23
C LYS A 56 -5.97 -12.75 -15.93
N LEU A 57 -5.75 -12.17 -17.11
CA LEU A 57 -4.48 -12.31 -17.84
C LEU A 57 -3.31 -11.71 -17.05
N LEU A 58 -3.50 -10.50 -16.52
CA LEU A 58 -2.51 -9.82 -15.69
C LEU A 58 -2.20 -10.57 -14.40
N GLN A 59 -3.22 -11.09 -13.74
CA GLN A 59 -3.10 -11.88 -12.52
C GLN A 59 -2.19 -13.09 -12.76
N GLU A 60 -2.38 -13.84 -13.86
CA GLU A 60 -1.51 -14.96 -14.19
C GLU A 60 -0.06 -14.53 -14.43
N GLY A 61 0.16 -13.43 -15.14
CA GLY A 61 1.50 -12.88 -15.38
C GLY A 61 2.20 -12.41 -14.10
N ILE A 62 1.48 -11.69 -13.24
CA ILE A 62 2.00 -11.20 -11.94
C ILE A 62 2.34 -12.36 -11.02
N VAL A 63 1.47 -13.37 -10.92
CA VAL A 63 1.72 -14.56 -10.09
C VAL A 63 2.95 -15.34 -10.56
N LYS A 64 3.22 -15.35 -11.88
CA LYS A 64 4.44 -15.95 -12.46
C LYS A 64 5.69 -15.07 -12.34
N GLY A 65 5.55 -13.82 -11.87
CA GLY A 65 6.66 -12.86 -11.80
C GLY A 65 7.06 -12.26 -13.16
N GLU A 66 6.20 -12.39 -14.17
CA GLU A 66 6.42 -11.91 -15.54
C GLU A 66 5.29 -10.95 -15.98
N PRO A 67 5.06 -9.83 -15.27
CA PRO A 67 4.06 -8.86 -15.68
C PRO A 67 4.44 -8.24 -17.03
N LYS A 68 3.55 -8.33 -18.03
CA LYS A 68 3.79 -7.72 -19.33
C LYS A 68 3.40 -6.25 -19.34
N GLU A 69 4.35 -5.39 -19.69
CA GLU A 69 4.16 -3.94 -19.72
C GLU A 69 2.98 -3.51 -20.61
N GLY A 70 2.83 -4.13 -21.78
CA GLY A 70 1.73 -3.83 -22.70
C GLY A 70 0.34 -4.09 -22.10
N GLU A 71 0.18 -5.22 -21.39
CA GLU A 71 -1.09 -5.61 -20.77
C GLU A 71 -1.45 -4.66 -19.61
N ILE A 72 -0.47 -4.20 -18.83
CA ILE A 72 -0.71 -3.26 -17.72
C ILE A 72 -1.06 -1.87 -18.25
N LYS A 73 -0.40 -1.41 -19.33
CA LYS A 73 -0.73 -0.14 -19.98
C LYS A 73 -2.14 -0.15 -20.58
N GLU A 74 -2.52 -1.26 -21.21
CA GLU A 74 -3.88 -1.46 -21.74
C GLU A 74 -4.92 -1.41 -20.61
N PHE A 75 -4.72 -2.21 -19.55
CA PHE A 75 -5.61 -2.22 -18.39
C PHE A 75 -5.78 -0.84 -17.75
N LYS A 76 -4.70 -0.07 -17.60
CA LYS A 76 -4.78 1.30 -17.10
C LYS A 76 -5.62 2.20 -18.02
N SER A 77 -5.40 2.13 -19.33
CA SER A 77 -6.16 2.93 -20.29
C SER A 77 -7.65 2.61 -20.19
N THR A 78 -7.99 1.32 -20.18
CA THR A 78 -9.37 0.84 -20.02
C THR A 78 -9.97 1.28 -18.68
N ALA A 79 -9.24 1.16 -17.57
CA ALA A 79 -9.71 1.55 -16.25
C ALA A 79 -9.99 3.06 -16.17
N LYS A 80 -9.11 3.88 -16.76
CA LYS A 80 -9.29 5.34 -16.84
C LYS A 80 -10.53 5.71 -17.66
N ASP A 81 -10.73 5.05 -18.80
CA ASP A 81 -11.89 5.28 -19.66
C ASP A 81 -13.20 4.82 -18.97
N PHE A 82 -13.13 3.76 -18.17
CA PHE A 82 -14.25 3.24 -17.38
C PHE A 82 -14.64 4.20 -16.25
N VAL A 83 -13.68 4.76 -15.51
CA VAL A 83 -13.94 5.83 -14.51
C VAL A 83 -14.58 7.05 -15.17
N THR A 84 -14.05 7.47 -16.33
CA THR A 84 -14.57 8.64 -17.05
C THR A 84 -16.02 8.44 -17.52
N SER A 85 -16.36 7.20 -17.90
CA SER A 85 -17.69 6.87 -18.41
C SER A 85 -18.69 6.57 -17.29
N ASN A 86 -18.22 6.01 -16.16
CA ASN A 86 -19.05 5.56 -15.03
C ASN A 86 -18.57 6.12 -13.68
N PRO A 87 -18.50 7.45 -13.50
CA PRO A 87 -17.93 8.07 -12.29
C PRO A 87 -18.80 7.92 -11.03
N LYS A 88 -19.96 7.26 -11.13
CA LYS A 88 -20.84 6.98 -9.99
C LYS A 88 -20.77 5.53 -9.53
N GLU A 89 -19.95 4.70 -10.17
CA GLU A 89 -19.80 3.30 -9.84
C GLU A 89 -18.48 3.10 -9.10
N GLY A 90 -18.53 2.62 -7.85
CA GLY A 90 -17.32 2.41 -7.03
C GLY A 90 -16.34 1.41 -7.65
N ILE A 91 -16.85 0.41 -8.38
CA ILE A 91 -16.04 -0.58 -9.08
C ILE A 91 -15.10 0.04 -10.13
N SER A 92 -15.49 1.15 -10.76
CA SER A 92 -14.61 1.85 -11.70
C SER A 92 -13.36 2.41 -11.02
N TYR A 93 -13.53 2.99 -9.83
CA TYR A 93 -12.44 3.49 -9.00
C TYR A 93 -11.60 2.36 -8.41
N HIS A 94 -12.21 1.21 -8.09
CA HIS A 94 -11.47 0.03 -7.65
C HIS A 94 -10.53 -0.50 -8.76
N TYR A 95 -10.99 -0.59 -10.01
CA TYR A 95 -10.11 -0.96 -11.13
C TYR A 95 -9.02 0.08 -11.39
N ALA A 96 -9.33 1.37 -11.24
CA ALA A 96 -8.30 2.41 -11.31
C ALA A 96 -7.26 2.24 -10.18
N ALA A 97 -7.69 1.87 -8.97
CA ALA A 97 -6.78 1.59 -7.86
C ALA A 97 -5.86 0.40 -8.16
N LEU A 98 -6.41 -0.70 -8.70
CA LEU A 98 -5.63 -1.86 -9.16
C LEU A 98 -4.64 -1.48 -10.25
N SER A 99 -5.03 -0.63 -11.20
CA SER A 99 -4.12 -0.19 -12.27
C SER A 99 -2.88 0.53 -11.73
N GLY A 100 -3.04 1.39 -10.72
CA GLY A 100 -1.92 2.06 -10.06
C GLY A 100 -1.00 1.09 -9.30
N TYR A 101 -1.58 0.04 -8.70
CA TYR A 101 -0.80 -1.04 -8.10
C TYR A 101 0.00 -1.83 -9.15
N TYR A 102 -0.60 -2.17 -10.29
CA TYR A 102 0.11 -2.89 -11.36
C TYR A 102 1.23 -2.05 -11.98
N GLU A 103 1.01 -0.75 -12.17
CA GLU A 103 2.09 0.15 -12.62
C GLU A 103 3.21 0.26 -11.59
N PHE A 104 2.89 0.26 -10.30
CA PHE A 104 3.91 0.22 -9.25
C PHE A 104 4.82 -1.01 -9.39
N LEU A 105 4.26 -2.18 -9.75
CA LEU A 105 5.06 -3.38 -10.02
C LEU A 105 5.94 -3.24 -11.26
N LEU A 106 5.48 -2.51 -12.29
CA LEU A 106 6.27 -2.25 -13.50
C LEU A 106 7.49 -1.37 -13.28
N LEU A 107 7.45 -0.48 -12.29
CA LEU A 107 8.60 0.37 -11.96
C LEU A 107 9.78 -0.43 -11.39
N GLY A 108 9.65 -1.76 -11.25
CA GLY A 108 10.73 -2.65 -10.85
C GLY A 108 10.76 -2.95 -9.36
N PHE A 109 9.78 -2.46 -8.59
CA PHE A 109 9.65 -2.86 -7.20
C PHE A 109 9.33 -4.35 -7.10
N ARG A 110 10.18 -5.08 -6.38
CA ARG A 110 10.00 -6.51 -6.14
C ARG A 110 9.67 -6.75 -4.68
N PHE A 111 8.60 -7.50 -4.45
CA PHE A 111 8.28 -8.04 -3.12
C PHE A 111 9.21 -9.21 -2.80
N ASP A 112 10.49 -8.91 -2.58
CA ASP A 112 11.52 -9.89 -2.25
C ASP A 112 12.05 -9.73 -0.82
N SER A 113 12.76 -10.76 -0.34
CA SER A 113 13.30 -10.84 1.02
C SER A 113 14.39 -9.81 1.31
N VAL A 114 15.14 -9.39 0.29
CA VAL A 114 16.23 -8.42 0.41
C VAL A 114 15.67 -7.03 0.69
N THR A 115 14.72 -6.60 -0.14
CA THR A 115 14.01 -5.33 0.00
C THR A 115 13.19 -5.32 1.28
N LEU A 116 12.58 -6.45 1.63
CA LEU A 116 11.88 -6.64 2.91
C LEU A 116 12.80 -6.35 4.11
N SER A 117 13.96 -7.02 4.17
CA SER A 117 14.88 -6.92 5.30
C SER A 117 15.47 -5.52 5.42
N LYS A 118 15.78 -4.87 4.29
CA LYS A 118 16.27 -3.48 4.26
C LYS A 118 15.22 -2.51 4.81
N ILE A 119 14.01 -2.52 4.23
CA ILE A 119 12.93 -1.61 4.65
C ILE A 119 12.49 -1.90 6.09
N ALA A 120 12.48 -3.17 6.53
CA ALA A 120 12.19 -3.50 7.91
C ALA A 120 13.24 -2.95 8.89
N TYR A 121 14.50 -2.79 8.46
CA TYR A 121 15.57 -2.21 9.26
C TYR A 121 15.49 -0.68 9.32
N THR A 122 15.57 -0.04 8.15
CA THR A 122 15.69 1.42 7.98
C THR A 122 14.35 2.15 8.03
N GLY A 123 13.27 1.48 7.65
CA GLY A 123 11.96 2.09 7.43
C GLY A 123 11.77 2.53 5.98
N PHE A 124 10.52 2.88 5.63
CA PHE A 124 10.18 3.32 4.28
C PHE A 124 10.73 4.71 3.94
N GLN A 125 11.09 5.53 4.92
CA GLN A 125 11.57 6.90 4.67
C GLN A 125 12.87 6.88 3.86
N GLU A 126 13.87 6.12 4.30
CA GLU A 126 15.16 6.02 3.60
C GLU A 126 15.00 5.43 2.19
N PHE A 127 14.09 4.47 2.03
CA PHE A 127 13.75 3.92 0.72
C PHE A 127 13.18 4.99 -0.23
N LEU A 128 12.27 5.83 0.26
CA LEU A 128 11.65 6.90 -0.53
C LEU A 128 12.60 8.07 -0.81
N GLU A 129 13.60 8.30 0.05
CA GLU A 129 14.67 9.27 -0.19
C GLU A 129 15.58 8.83 -1.33
N GLN A 130 15.78 7.51 -1.52
CA GLN A 130 16.55 6.96 -2.63
C GLN A 130 15.76 6.96 -3.94
N ASP A 131 14.49 6.60 -3.90
CA ASP A 131 13.62 6.59 -5.07
C ASP A 131 12.17 6.94 -4.74
N SER A 132 11.77 8.16 -5.09
CA SER A 132 10.41 8.67 -4.89
C SER A 132 9.49 8.44 -6.10
N SER A 133 9.97 7.82 -7.18
CA SER A 133 9.20 7.62 -8.43
C SER A 133 7.94 6.78 -8.22
N TYR A 134 7.96 5.87 -7.25
CA TYR A 134 6.82 5.02 -6.89
C TYR A 134 5.68 5.77 -6.17
N LEU A 135 6.01 6.86 -5.46
CA LEU A 135 5.08 7.50 -4.53
C LEU A 135 3.80 8.03 -5.22
N PRO A 136 3.88 8.72 -6.38
CA PRO A 136 2.67 9.18 -7.09
C PRO A 136 1.72 8.05 -7.47
N LEU A 137 2.24 6.89 -7.90
CA LEU A 137 1.41 5.74 -8.30
C LEU A 137 0.69 5.13 -7.10
N VAL A 138 1.41 4.97 -6.00
CA VAL A 138 0.84 4.46 -4.74
C VAL A 138 -0.19 5.42 -4.18
N GLU A 139 0.07 6.73 -4.23
CA GLU A 139 -0.88 7.73 -3.78
C GLU A 139 -2.14 7.77 -4.66
N ASP A 140 -2.00 7.65 -5.98
CA ASP A 140 -3.17 7.57 -6.86
C ASP A 140 -3.97 6.31 -6.57
N SER A 141 -3.33 5.13 -6.53
CA SER A 141 -3.96 3.86 -6.17
C SER A 141 -4.75 3.95 -4.85
N TYR A 142 -4.12 4.49 -3.81
CA TYR A 142 -4.74 4.75 -2.52
C TYR A 142 -5.97 5.67 -2.61
N ARG A 143 -5.85 6.81 -3.32
CA ARG A 143 -6.95 7.76 -3.48
C ARG A 143 -8.12 7.15 -4.22
N GLN A 144 -7.86 6.36 -5.27
CA GLN A 144 -8.93 5.67 -5.99
C GLN A 144 -9.60 4.59 -5.14
N ALA A 145 -8.84 3.84 -4.32
CA ALA A 145 -9.41 2.85 -3.41
C ALA A 145 -10.33 3.49 -2.34
N LEU A 146 -9.95 4.65 -1.80
CA LEU A 146 -10.82 5.44 -0.91
C LEU A 146 -12.06 5.97 -1.63
N ARG A 147 -11.93 6.41 -2.89
CA ARG A 147 -13.07 6.86 -3.69
C ARG A 147 -14.06 5.74 -3.98
N ALA A 148 -13.56 4.54 -4.28
CA ALA A 148 -14.40 3.36 -4.46
C ALA A 148 -15.29 3.13 -3.23
N GLN A 149 -14.68 3.14 -2.04
CA GLN A 149 -15.38 3.01 -0.76
C GLN A 149 -16.36 4.15 -0.46
N ALA A 150 -16.01 5.39 -0.84
CA ALA A 150 -16.87 6.55 -0.60
C ALA A 150 -18.12 6.57 -1.50
N ILE A 151 -18.01 6.05 -2.72
CA ILE A 151 -19.10 6.01 -3.70
C ILE A 151 -19.97 4.78 -3.49
N ASP A 152 -19.35 3.65 -3.18
CA ASP A 152 -20.01 2.37 -3.03
C ASP A 152 -19.53 1.68 -1.73
N PRO A 153 -20.36 1.70 -0.67
CA PRO A 153 -20.02 1.11 0.61
C PRO A 153 -19.72 -0.39 0.57
N GLU A 154 -20.08 -1.14 -0.48
CA GLU A 154 -19.68 -2.55 -0.61
C GLU A 154 -18.15 -2.72 -0.62
N PHE A 155 -17.42 -1.69 -1.08
CA PHE A 155 -15.95 -1.68 -1.05
C PHE A 155 -15.34 -1.46 0.34
N LEU A 156 -16.16 -1.24 1.38
CA LEU A 156 -15.75 -1.39 2.78
C LEU A 156 -15.42 -2.84 3.13
N GLU A 157 -16.17 -3.79 2.57
CA GLU A 157 -16.01 -5.23 2.84
C GLU A 157 -15.07 -5.90 1.82
N SER A 158 -14.81 -5.24 0.69
CA SER A 158 -13.86 -5.70 -0.33
C SER A 158 -12.45 -5.83 0.25
N THR A 159 -11.97 -7.07 0.34
CA THR A 159 -10.66 -7.40 0.91
C THR A 159 -9.52 -6.82 0.07
N ASP A 160 -9.63 -6.90 -1.26
CA ASP A 160 -8.67 -6.30 -2.19
C ASP A 160 -8.58 -4.78 -1.98
N ASN A 161 -9.73 -4.10 -1.87
CA ASN A 161 -9.77 -2.64 -1.72
C ASN A 161 -9.16 -2.20 -0.37
N ARG A 162 -9.48 -2.92 0.71
CA ARG A 162 -8.88 -2.69 2.03
C ARG A 162 -7.37 -2.87 2.01
N TYR A 163 -6.87 -3.88 1.29
CA TYR A 163 -5.43 -4.06 1.11
C TYR A 163 -4.79 -2.91 0.33
N LEU A 164 -5.37 -2.46 -0.78
CA LEU A 164 -4.83 -1.31 -1.53
C LEU A 164 -4.74 -0.04 -0.67
N ILE A 165 -5.74 0.18 0.21
CA ILE A 165 -5.70 1.27 1.20
C ILE A 165 -4.55 1.05 2.19
N ALA A 166 -4.42 -0.15 2.77
CA ALA A 166 -3.37 -0.47 3.73
C ALA A 166 -1.95 -0.38 3.15
N PHE A 167 -1.79 -0.80 1.90
CA PHE A 167 -0.56 -0.69 1.14
C PHE A 167 -0.19 0.78 0.93
N GLY A 168 -1.15 1.60 0.50
CA GLY A 168 -0.99 3.05 0.38
C GLY A 168 -0.58 3.73 1.69
N GLU A 169 -1.20 3.36 2.81
CA GLU A 169 -0.84 3.89 4.13
C GLU A 169 0.54 3.44 4.60
N SER A 170 0.96 2.22 4.24
CA SER A 170 2.28 1.68 4.58
C SER A 170 3.41 2.52 3.97
N ILE A 171 3.25 2.88 2.69
CA ILE A 171 4.26 3.64 1.95
C ILE A 171 4.20 5.13 2.31
N ARG A 172 2.99 5.70 2.46
CA ARG A 172 2.82 7.12 2.81
C ARG A 172 3.24 7.45 4.24
N GLN A 173 3.30 6.45 5.13
CA GLN A 173 3.72 6.58 6.53
C GLN A 173 2.96 7.65 7.33
N LYS A 174 1.70 7.94 6.95
CA LYS A 174 0.87 8.93 7.65
C LYS A 174 0.16 8.34 8.87
N LEU A 175 -0.07 7.03 8.88
CA LEU A 175 -0.62 6.32 10.03
C LEU A 175 0.48 5.97 11.04
N SER A 176 0.11 5.98 12.32
CA SER A 176 0.97 5.40 13.35
C SER A 176 1.16 3.91 13.08
N ARG A 177 2.33 3.38 13.47
CA ARG A 177 2.68 1.97 13.22
C ARG A 177 1.66 0.99 13.83
N SER A 178 1.09 1.34 14.99
CA SER A 178 0.03 0.55 15.63
C SER A 178 -1.28 0.57 14.83
N ALA A 179 -1.68 1.74 14.31
CA ALA A 179 -2.88 1.88 13.50
C ALA A 179 -2.75 1.12 12.17
N LEU A 180 -1.58 1.23 11.52
CA LEU A 180 -1.29 0.48 10.30
C LEU A 180 -1.35 -1.03 10.53
N ASN A 181 -0.75 -1.51 11.63
CA ASN A 181 -0.77 -2.93 11.95
C ASN A 181 -2.19 -3.46 12.20
N LYS A 182 -3.04 -2.69 12.89
CA LYS A 182 -4.47 -3.04 13.07
C LYS A 182 -5.19 -3.15 11.72
N LEU A 183 -4.91 -2.24 10.79
CA LEU A 183 -5.49 -2.29 9.45
C LEU A 183 -5.05 -3.56 8.71
N LEU A 184 -3.76 -3.91 8.77
CA LEU A 184 -3.22 -5.12 8.15
C LEU A 184 -3.82 -6.41 8.75
N ILE A 185 -3.94 -6.50 10.07
CA ILE A 185 -4.58 -7.65 10.77
C ILE A 185 -6.02 -7.86 10.32
N SER A 186 -6.72 -6.77 10.02
CA SER A 186 -8.15 -6.80 9.69
C SER A 186 -8.46 -7.39 8.30
N ILE A 187 -7.45 -7.60 7.47
CA ILE A 187 -7.59 -8.11 6.11
C ILE A 187 -7.57 -9.64 6.14
N GLU A 188 -8.57 -10.28 5.54
CA GLU A 188 -8.68 -11.73 5.44
C GLU A 188 -7.90 -12.26 4.22
N PRO A 189 -6.71 -12.88 4.41
CA PRO A 189 -5.84 -13.24 3.30
C PRO A 189 -6.41 -14.32 2.36
N GLU A 190 -7.38 -15.11 2.83
CA GLU A 190 -8.04 -16.14 2.05
C GLU A 190 -8.93 -15.55 0.95
N LYS A 191 -9.47 -14.34 1.18
CA LYS A 191 -10.34 -13.62 0.24
C LYS A 191 -9.58 -12.68 -0.69
N LEU A 192 -8.28 -12.46 -0.47
CA LEU A 192 -7.44 -11.66 -1.35
C LEU A 192 -7.26 -12.35 -2.70
N SER A 193 -7.38 -11.56 -3.76
CA SER A 193 -7.02 -11.97 -5.10
C SER A 193 -5.54 -12.38 -5.16
N PRO A 194 -5.18 -13.49 -5.86
CA PRO A 194 -3.84 -14.06 -5.87
C PRO A 194 -2.69 -13.08 -6.16
N GLU A 195 -2.90 -12.12 -7.07
CA GLU A 195 -1.91 -11.12 -7.46
C GLU A 195 -1.55 -10.13 -6.34
N LEU A 196 -2.38 -10.04 -5.30
CA LEU A 196 -2.17 -9.17 -4.14
C LEU A 196 -1.53 -9.90 -2.96
N LYS A 197 -1.54 -11.24 -2.94
CA LYS A 197 -1.12 -12.04 -1.77
C LYS A 197 0.34 -11.83 -1.39
N SER A 198 1.26 -11.84 -2.36
CA SER A 198 2.69 -11.62 -2.09
C SER A 198 2.95 -10.22 -1.54
N GLY A 199 2.31 -9.20 -2.13
CA GLY A 199 2.42 -7.83 -1.63
C GLY A 199 1.82 -7.67 -0.23
N TYR A 200 0.69 -8.32 0.04
CA TYR A 200 0.08 -8.35 1.36
C TYR A 200 0.98 -9.00 2.40
N ALA A 201 1.52 -10.18 2.10
CA ALA A 201 2.46 -10.88 2.98
C ALA A 201 3.65 -9.99 3.31
N TRP A 202 4.26 -9.40 2.28
CA TRP A 202 5.40 -8.52 2.40
C TRP A 202 5.08 -7.30 3.28
N THR A 203 3.94 -6.63 3.02
CA THR A 203 3.49 -5.46 3.79
C THR A 203 3.19 -5.81 5.25
N CYS A 204 2.59 -6.97 5.50
CA CYS A 204 2.35 -7.48 6.86
C CYS A 204 3.66 -7.71 7.61
N LEU A 205 4.66 -8.31 6.97
CA LEU A 205 5.95 -8.57 7.59
C LEU A 205 6.69 -7.27 7.92
N VAL A 206 6.76 -6.32 6.97
CA VAL A 206 7.36 -4.99 7.23
C VAL A 206 6.60 -4.25 8.33
N GLY A 207 5.28 -4.16 8.21
CA GLY A 207 4.43 -3.43 9.16
C GLY A 207 4.52 -4.01 10.57
N SER A 208 4.58 -5.32 10.71
CA SER A 208 4.75 -5.99 12.01
C SER A 208 6.15 -5.78 12.57
N ALA A 209 7.18 -5.93 11.74
CA ALA A 209 8.56 -5.66 12.15
C ALA A 209 8.73 -4.22 12.63
N LEU A 210 8.17 -3.23 11.93
CA LEU A 210 8.26 -1.79 12.28
C LEU A 210 7.44 -1.42 13.51
N SER A 211 6.28 -2.04 13.72
CA SER A 211 5.39 -1.75 14.85
C SER A 211 5.77 -2.47 16.15
N GLY A 212 6.60 -3.52 16.07
CA GLY A 212 6.89 -4.39 17.22
C GLY A 212 5.77 -5.39 17.51
N ASN A 213 4.84 -5.63 16.58
CA ASN A 213 3.83 -6.67 16.76
C ASN A 213 4.40 -8.05 16.42
N THR A 214 5.18 -8.60 17.35
CA THR A 214 5.91 -9.85 17.11
C THR A 214 4.99 -11.07 16.98
N GLU A 215 3.84 -11.09 17.69
CA GLU A 215 2.90 -12.20 17.60
C GLU A 215 2.30 -12.30 16.19
N PHE A 216 1.83 -11.18 15.64
CA PHE A 216 1.31 -11.15 14.29
C PHE A 216 2.39 -11.46 13.25
N LEU A 217 3.62 -10.94 13.44
CA LEU A 217 4.75 -11.28 12.59
C LEU A 217 4.99 -12.80 12.52
N LYS A 218 5.11 -13.47 13.68
CA LYS A 218 5.33 -14.92 13.78
C LYS A 218 4.18 -15.70 13.16
N LYS A 219 2.93 -15.24 13.34
CA LYS A 219 1.75 -15.83 12.70
C LYS A 219 1.87 -15.78 11.17
N ILE A 220 2.21 -14.63 10.59
CA ILE A 220 2.36 -14.49 9.13
C ILE A 220 3.52 -15.36 8.61
N LEU A 221 4.68 -15.36 9.28
CA LEU A 221 5.83 -16.20 8.91
C LEU A 221 5.50 -17.71 8.93
N SER A 222 4.60 -18.15 9.81
CA SER A 222 4.18 -19.55 9.89
C SER A 222 3.21 -19.97 8.77
N ARG A 223 2.59 -19.01 8.07
CA ARG A 223 1.58 -19.24 7.05
C ARG A 223 2.19 -19.32 5.65
N GLN A 224 2.62 -20.53 5.28
CA GLN A 224 3.24 -20.80 3.97
C GLN A 224 2.33 -20.49 2.78
N ASP A 225 1.01 -20.57 2.97
CA ASP A 225 -0.01 -20.19 1.97
C ASP A 225 -0.03 -18.68 1.67
N ILE A 226 0.58 -17.86 2.53
CA ILE A 226 0.67 -16.41 2.40
C ILE A 226 2.10 -15.96 2.10
N SER A 227 3.04 -16.32 2.97
CA SER A 227 4.42 -15.82 2.89
C SER A 227 5.34 -16.70 2.05
N GLY A 228 4.88 -17.88 1.62
CA GLY A 228 5.72 -18.86 0.92
C GLY A 228 6.31 -18.32 -0.39
N SER A 229 5.59 -17.44 -1.09
CA SER A 229 6.08 -16.82 -2.34
C SER A 229 7.26 -15.86 -2.12
N LEU A 230 7.49 -15.38 -0.89
CA LEU A 230 8.61 -14.50 -0.55
C LEU A 230 9.93 -15.26 -0.37
N LEU A 231 9.89 -16.59 -0.28
CA LEU A 231 11.06 -17.47 -0.17
C LEU A 231 12.05 -17.07 0.93
N LEU A 232 11.53 -16.62 2.08
CA LEU A 232 12.34 -16.17 3.21
C LEU A 232 13.17 -17.32 3.79
N SER A 233 14.46 -17.10 3.93
CA SER A 233 15.33 -17.97 4.70
C SER A 233 15.00 -17.90 6.20
N ALA A 234 15.40 -18.93 6.95
CA ALA A 234 15.28 -18.93 8.40
C ALA A 234 16.01 -17.73 9.03
N ARG A 235 17.12 -17.31 8.42
CA ARG A 235 17.94 -16.20 8.87
C ARG A 235 17.25 -14.85 8.69
N GLU A 236 16.60 -14.62 7.55
CA GLU A 236 15.81 -13.41 7.32
C GLU A 236 14.58 -13.37 8.23
N SER A 237 13.92 -14.52 8.43
CA SER A 237 12.80 -14.64 9.36
C SER A 237 13.21 -14.29 10.80
N ASP A 238 14.34 -14.84 11.26
CA ASP A 238 14.91 -14.52 12.58
C ASP A 238 15.29 -13.04 12.71
N PHE A 239 15.80 -12.43 11.64
CA PHE A 239 16.15 -11.01 11.61
C PHE A 239 14.92 -10.11 11.75
N LEU A 240 13.84 -10.39 11.02
CA LEU A 240 12.58 -9.66 11.14
C LEU A 240 11.98 -9.79 12.55
N ILE A 241 12.06 -10.98 13.14
CA ILE A 241 11.61 -11.20 14.52
C ILE A 241 12.47 -10.41 15.50
N ALA A 242 13.79 -10.43 15.35
CA ALA A 242 14.68 -9.63 16.19
C ALA A 242 14.31 -8.14 16.14
N LEU A 243 14.09 -7.58 14.94
CA LEU A 243 13.68 -6.19 14.76
C LEU A 243 12.36 -5.88 15.46
N SER A 244 11.38 -6.78 15.34
CA SER A 244 10.09 -6.63 16.03
C SER A 244 10.23 -6.67 17.55
N GLU A 245 10.94 -7.67 18.09
CA GLU A 245 11.18 -7.84 19.53
C GLU A 245 11.92 -6.62 20.10
N PHE A 246 12.94 -6.10 19.38
CA PHE A 246 13.63 -4.88 19.76
C PHE A 246 12.69 -3.68 19.88
N ARG A 247 11.80 -3.48 18.89
CA ARG A 247 10.83 -2.38 18.89
C ARG A 247 9.72 -2.56 19.93
N ALA A 248 9.44 -3.79 20.34
CA ALA A 248 8.56 -4.12 21.46
C ALA A 248 9.24 -3.99 22.85
N GLY A 249 10.52 -3.60 22.91
CA GLY A 249 11.29 -3.52 24.16
C GLY A 249 11.76 -4.88 24.71
N GLN A 250 11.57 -5.97 23.96
CA GLN A 250 11.94 -7.34 24.35
C GLN A 250 13.41 -7.63 24.00
N TYR A 251 14.33 -6.85 24.58
CA TYR A 251 15.74 -6.84 24.21
C TYR A 251 16.45 -8.20 24.35
N VAL A 252 16.18 -8.95 25.43
CA VAL A 252 16.81 -10.27 25.65
C VAL A 252 16.34 -11.28 24.58
N SER A 253 15.05 -11.26 24.25
CA SER A 253 14.50 -12.08 23.16
C SER A 253 15.14 -11.71 21.83
N SER A 254 15.19 -10.41 21.52
CA SER A 254 15.84 -9.88 20.31
C SER A 254 17.28 -10.38 20.17
N LEU A 255 18.09 -10.31 21.23
CA LEU A 255 19.49 -10.78 21.20
C LEU A 255 19.61 -12.28 20.85
N ASN A 256 18.69 -13.11 21.33
CA ASN A 256 18.68 -14.54 21.01
C ASN A 256 18.46 -14.80 19.51
N TYR A 257 17.57 -14.03 18.88
CA TYR A 257 17.37 -14.09 17.43
C TYR A 257 18.59 -13.55 16.67
N LEU A 258 19.16 -12.41 17.08
CA LEU A 258 20.34 -11.83 16.42
C LEU A 258 21.56 -12.76 16.41
N ARG A 259 21.74 -13.60 17.45
CA ARG A 259 22.80 -14.63 17.45
C ARG A 259 22.65 -15.64 16.32
N ARG A 260 21.42 -15.99 15.93
CA ARG A 260 21.13 -16.90 14.80
C ARG A 260 21.25 -16.21 13.44
N VAL A 261 21.12 -14.89 13.42
CA VAL A 261 21.27 -14.08 12.20
C VAL A 261 22.74 -13.86 11.83
N LYS A 262 23.64 -13.73 12.80
CA LYS A 262 25.06 -13.49 12.51
C LYS A 262 25.74 -14.74 11.94
N ASN A 263 26.54 -14.55 10.90
CA ASN A 263 27.42 -15.59 10.34
C ASN A 263 28.85 -15.03 10.16
N THR A 264 29.72 -15.80 9.51
CA THR A 264 31.11 -15.41 9.24
C THR A 264 31.26 -14.31 8.19
N ASN A 265 30.27 -14.14 7.31
CA ASN A 265 30.30 -13.15 6.24
C ASN A 265 29.69 -11.84 6.74
N ASP A 266 30.39 -10.72 6.55
CA ASP A 266 29.85 -9.39 6.89
C ASP A 266 28.91 -8.88 5.78
N ASP A 267 27.79 -9.59 5.59
CA ASP A 267 26.68 -9.15 4.75
C ASP A 267 25.72 -8.20 5.51
N PHE A 268 24.71 -7.69 4.79
CA PHE A 268 23.73 -6.75 5.33
C PHE A 268 23.08 -7.24 6.63
N LEU A 269 22.70 -8.52 6.72
CA LEU A 269 22.01 -9.06 7.90
C LEU A 269 22.96 -9.18 9.09
N THR A 270 24.18 -9.69 8.89
CA THR A 270 25.19 -9.79 9.95
C THR A 270 25.57 -8.40 10.46
N GLY A 271 25.86 -7.48 9.54
CA GLY A 271 26.19 -6.11 9.90
C GLY A 271 25.06 -5.42 10.67
N SER A 272 23.83 -5.49 10.15
CA SER A 272 22.67 -4.86 10.79
C SER A 272 22.41 -5.44 12.17
N SER A 273 22.63 -6.74 12.34
CA SER A 273 22.53 -7.43 13.63
C SER A 273 23.56 -6.95 14.65
N LYS A 274 24.81 -6.72 14.23
CA LYS A 274 25.87 -6.18 15.11
C LYS A 274 25.52 -4.76 15.59
N ILE A 275 25.09 -3.87 14.69
CA ILE A 275 24.69 -2.51 15.09
C ILE A 275 23.44 -2.55 15.99
N LEU A 276 22.46 -3.39 15.69
CA LEU A 276 21.27 -3.54 16.54
C LEU A 276 21.61 -4.08 17.93
N GLU A 277 22.55 -5.03 18.02
CA GLU A 277 23.05 -5.56 19.29
C GLU A 277 23.75 -4.48 20.12
N ALA A 278 24.61 -3.65 19.52
CA ALA A 278 25.19 -2.49 20.21
C ALA A 278 24.11 -1.54 20.71
N ARG A 279 23.09 -1.26 19.90
CA ARG A 279 21.96 -0.40 20.27
C ARG A 279 21.16 -1.00 21.44
N ILE A 280 20.96 -2.31 21.46
CA ILE A 280 20.34 -3.02 22.59
C ILE A 280 21.17 -2.84 23.86
N PHE A 281 22.48 -3.07 23.82
CA PHE A 281 23.32 -2.88 25.00
C PHE A 281 23.27 -1.46 25.54
N TYR A 282 23.29 -0.46 24.65
CA TYR A 282 23.10 0.92 25.05
C TYR A 282 21.75 1.16 25.75
N TYR A 283 20.63 0.68 25.21
CA TYR A 283 19.31 0.79 25.85
C TYR A 283 19.17 -0.01 27.15
N GLN A 284 20.02 -1.01 27.37
CA GLN A 284 20.13 -1.73 28.63
C GLN A 284 21.15 -1.11 29.60
N ASN A 285 21.61 0.12 29.37
CA ASN A 285 22.62 0.83 30.17
C ASN A 285 23.99 0.13 30.22
N LEU A 286 24.33 -0.64 29.18
CA LEU A 286 25.61 -1.31 29.00
C LEU A 286 26.46 -0.59 27.93
N SER A 287 26.51 0.74 27.96
CA SER A 287 27.24 1.58 27.01
C SER A 287 28.70 1.15 26.74
N PRO A 288 29.50 0.73 27.76
CA PRO A 288 30.85 0.22 27.49
C PRO A 288 30.87 -0.98 26.56
N LYS A 289 29.94 -1.92 26.73
CA LYS A 289 29.82 -3.10 25.87
C LYS A 289 29.37 -2.72 24.45
N ALA A 290 28.47 -1.74 24.34
CA ALA A 290 28.03 -1.22 23.06
C ALA A 290 29.20 -0.62 22.26
N ILE A 291 30.01 0.26 22.88
CA ILE A 291 31.16 0.89 22.22
C ILE A 291 32.20 -0.15 21.81
N VAL A 292 32.54 -1.11 22.67
CA VAL A 292 33.49 -2.19 22.32
C VAL A 292 33.01 -2.95 21.09
N LEU A 293 31.73 -3.29 21.01
CA LEU A 293 31.17 -4.00 19.86
C LEU A 293 31.22 -3.15 18.57
N LEU A 294 31.00 -1.84 18.67
CA LEU A 294 31.13 -0.92 17.52
C LEU A 294 32.58 -0.78 17.07
N GLU A 295 33.54 -0.70 18.01
CA GLU A 295 34.98 -0.66 17.72
C GLU A 295 35.45 -1.92 17.01
N GLU A 296 34.99 -3.09 17.46
CA GLU A 296 35.33 -4.38 16.84
C GLU A 296 34.75 -4.49 15.41
N TYR A 297 33.55 -3.96 15.19
CA TYR A 297 32.89 -4.04 13.89
C TYR A 297 33.36 -2.98 12.89
N TYR A 298 33.74 -1.78 13.35
CA TYR A 298 34.05 -0.64 12.50
C TYR A 298 35.03 -0.94 11.34
N PRO A 299 36.16 -1.67 11.54
CA PRO A 299 37.09 -1.98 10.45
C PRO A 299 36.44 -2.73 9.28
N ASN A 300 35.44 -3.58 9.56
CA ASN A 300 34.76 -4.41 8.58
C ASN A 300 33.40 -3.86 8.15
N SER A 301 33.01 -2.68 8.65
CA SER A 301 31.65 -2.14 8.46
C SER A 301 31.36 -1.60 7.05
N GLY A 302 32.35 -1.53 6.16
CA GLY A 302 32.15 -1.19 4.75
C GLY A 302 31.43 0.15 4.53
N ASP A 303 30.29 0.09 3.85
CA ASP A 303 29.37 1.20 3.58
C ASP A 303 28.60 1.69 4.81
N ARG A 304 28.60 0.92 5.91
CA ARG A 304 27.87 1.22 7.15
C ARG A 304 28.69 1.92 8.22
N LYS A 305 29.89 2.42 7.87
CA LYS A 305 30.75 3.17 8.78
C LYS A 305 30.04 4.36 9.41
N GLU A 306 29.28 5.13 8.63
CA GLU A 306 28.60 6.31 9.16
C GLU A 306 27.53 5.94 10.18
N GLU A 307 26.78 4.86 9.96
CA GLU A 307 25.80 4.37 10.93
C GLU A 307 26.46 3.96 12.26
N VAL A 308 27.63 3.29 12.18
CA VAL A 308 28.45 2.95 13.36
C VAL A 308 28.87 4.20 14.12
N LEU A 309 29.41 5.20 13.41
CA LEU A 309 29.86 6.46 14.01
C LEU A 309 28.70 7.25 14.61
N GLN A 310 27.56 7.31 13.93
CA GLN A 310 26.36 8.00 14.43
C GLN A 310 25.86 7.39 15.73
N LEU A 311 25.78 6.05 15.83
CA LEU A 311 25.38 5.38 17.06
C LEU A 311 26.41 5.60 18.18
N ALA A 312 27.71 5.57 17.87
CA ALA A 312 28.74 5.84 18.86
C ALA A 312 28.68 7.28 19.39
N ARG A 313 28.48 8.29 18.51
CA ARG A 313 28.24 9.69 18.90
C ARG A 313 27.04 9.80 19.84
N GLU A 314 25.94 9.12 19.52
CA GLU A 314 24.75 9.11 20.39
C GLU A 314 25.08 8.57 21.79
N ILE A 315 25.79 7.44 21.88
CA ILE A 315 26.16 6.81 23.15
C ILE A 315 27.07 7.72 23.99
N LEU A 316 28.07 8.34 23.37
CA LEU A 316 29.04 9.24 24.02
C LEU A 316 28.39 10.53 24.51
N SER A 317 27.47 11.10 23.73
CA SER A 317 26.75 12.33 24.11
C SER A 317 25.98 12.18 25.43
N LYS A 318 25.48 10.97 25.73
CA LYS A 318 24.78 10.65 26.98
C LYS A 318 25.70 10.09 28.07
N ASN A 319 26.94 9.73 27.74
CA ASN A 319 27.91 9.14 28.66
C ASN A 319 29.29 9.79 28.49
N GLN A 320 29.44 11.02 28.96
CA GLN A 320 30.64 11.86 28.76
C GLN A 320 31.95 11.27 29.33
N THR A 321 31.88 10.28 30.22
CA THR A 321 33.05 9.61 30.78
C THR A 321 33.55 8.42 29.95
N LEU A 322 32.76 7.95 28.97
CA LEU A 322 33.19 6.87 28.08
C LEU A 322 34.23 7.40 27.08
N LYS A 323 35.25 6.60 26.82
CA LYS A 323 36.25 6.85 25.77
C LYS A 323 36.03 5.86 24.63
N THR A 324 36.39 6.27 23.41
CA THR A 324 36.38 5.39 22.24
C THR A 324 37.64 5.52 21.41
N LYS A 325 37.95 4.48 20.62
CA LYS A 325 38.98 4.46 19.58
C LYS A 325 38.42 4.77 18.20
N LEU A 326 37.11 4.93 18.07
CA LEU A 326 36.47 5.28 16.80
C LEU A 326 36.88 6.70 16.38
N PRO A 327 37.03 6.97 15.07
CA PRO A 327 37.38 8.30 14.55
C PRO A 327 36.15 9.22 14.60
N ILE A 328 35.81 9.67 15.80
CA ILE A 328 34.72 10.60 16.06
C ILE A 328 35.37 11.93 16.43
N GLU A 329 35.13 12.96 15.61
CA GLU A 329 35.49 14.33 15.97
C GLU A 329 34.60 14.79 17.13
N ASP A 330 35.21 15.38 18.16
CA ASP A 330 34.54 15.88 19.38
C ASP A 330 33.64 17.11 19.10
#